data_AF-A0A643CG73-F1
#
_entry.id   AF-A0A643CG73-F1
#
_cell.length_a   1.000
_cell.length_b   1.000
_cell.length_c   1.000
_cell.angle_alpha   90.00
_cell.angle_beta   90.00
_cell.angle_gamma   90.00
#
_symmetry.space_group_name_H-M   'P 1'
#
loop_
_entity.id
_entity.type
_entity.pdbx_description
1 polymer ?
#
loop_
_entity_poly.entity_id
_entity_poly.type
_entity_poly.pdbx_seq_one_letter_code
_entity_poly.pdbx_strand_id
1 'polypeptide(L)' 'MGFIKVIKNKAYLKRYQVKFGRRREVKADDCAQKCMVIQDKNKYRKPKYRMIVHVTERDIICQIAYSI' A
#
# COMPACT_ATOMS: atom_id res chain seq x y z
N MET A 1 5.79 16.28 36.86
CA MET A 1 5.67 15.98 35.41
C MET A 1 7.08 15.96 34.85
N GLY A 2 7.53 14.80 34.35
CA GLY A 2 8.96 14.48 34.21
C GLY A 2 9.77 15.43 33.32
N PHE A 3 11.05 15.58 33.66
CA PHE A 3 12.08 16.41 33.00
C PHE A 3 12.47 15.96 31.56
N ILE A 4 11.57 15.32 30.82
CA ILE A 4 11.84 14.78 29.49
C ILE A 4 11.13 15.62 28.43
N LYS A 5 11.90 16.10 27.43
CA LYS A 5 11.37 16.89 26.30
C LYS A 5 10.37 16.07 25.48
N VAL A 6 9.18 16.61 25.27
CA VAL A 6 8.17 16.02 24.38
C VAL A 6 8.56 16.26 22.92
N ILE A 7 8.95 15.18 22.23
CA ILE A 7 9.39 15.21 20.82
C ILE A 7 8.18 15.31 19.87
N LYS A 8 7.11 14.55 20.12
CA LYS A 8 5.87 14.56 19.33
C LYS A 8 4.91 15.65 19.83
N ASN A 9 5.28 16.91 19.60
CA ASN A 9 4.49 18.07 19.98
C ASN A 9 3.49 18.49 18.87
N LYS A 10 2.64 19.49 19.15
CA LYS A 10 1.67 20.02 18.17
C LYS A 10 2.35 20.55 16.90
N ALA A 11 3.56 21.11 17.02
CA ALA A 11 4.33 21.60 15.88
C ALA A 11 4.88 20.47 14.98
N TYR A 12 5.23 19.31 15.55
CA TYR A 12 5.65 18.11 14.84
C TYR A 12 4.51 17.56 13.98
N LEU A 13 3.32 17.41 14.57
CA LEU A 13 2.16 16.85 13.87
C LEU A 13 1.69 17.76 12.71
N LYS A 14 1.87 19.08 12.81
CA LYS A 14 1.59 20.01 11.70
C LYS A 14 2.46 19.80 10.46
N ARG A 15 3.65 19.18 10.60
CA ARG A 15 4.61 18.96 9.50
C ARG A 15 4.71 17.49 9.09
N TYR A 16 4.12 16.59 9.86
CA TYR A 16 4.24 15.17 9.64
C TYR A 16 3.45 14.75 8.39
N GLN A 17 4.17 14.33 7.34
CA GLN A 17 3.54 13.81 6.14
C GLN A 17 3.27 12.32 6.29
N VAL A 18 1.99 11.96 6.33
CA VAL A 18 1.55 10.59 6.51
C VAL A 18 1.75 9.78 5.22
N LYS A 19 2.18 8.53 5.35
CA LYS A 19 2.23 7.59 4.23
C LYS A 19 0.81 7.13 3.84
N PHE A 20 0.67 6.57 2.64
CA PHE A 20 -0.61 6.04 2.13
C PHE A 20 -1.25 5.03 3.10
N GLY A 21 -2.58 4.94 3.11
CA GLY A 21 -3.35 4.16 4.09
C GLY A 21 -2.93 2.69 4.18
N ARG A 22 -2.85 1.99 3.05
CA ARG A 22 -2.45 0.56 3.02
C ARG A 22 -1.03 0.31 3.51
N ARG A 23 -0.13 1.30 3.37
CA ARG A 23 1.24 1.24 3.87
C ARG A 23 1.30 1.42 5.39
N ARG A 24 0.39 2.22 5.97
CA ARG A 24 0.23 2.31 7.43
C ARG A 24 -0.34 1.04 8.04
N GLU A 25 -1.26 0.39 7.32
CA GLU A 25 -1.83 -0.91 7.71
C GLU A 25 -0.91 -2.09 7.37
N VAL A 26 0.21 -1.85 6.68
CA VAL A 26 1.17 -2.87 6.21
C VAL A 26 0.50 -3.96 5.36
N LYS A 27 -0.53 -3.59 4.59
CA LYS A 27 -1.31 -4.51 3.75
C LYS A 27 -0.87 -4.56 2.29
N ALA A 28 -0.04 -3.63 1.85
CA ALA A 28 0.40 -3.57 0.45
C ALA A 28 1.80 -2.97 0.34
N ASP A 29 2.61 -3.57 -0.53
CA ASP A 29 3.84 -2.99 -1.03
C ASP A 29 3.56 -2.20 -2.32
N ASP A 30 3.63 -0.87 -2.23
CA ASP A 30 3.33 0.03 -3.36
C ASP A 30 4.35 -0.09 -4.50
N CYS A 31 5.59 -0.53 -4.21
CA CYS A 31 6.66 -0.62 -5.20
C CYS A 31 6.43 -1.84 -6.11
N ALA A 32 6.25 -3.01 -5.50
CA ALA A 32 5.95 -4.24 -6.21
C ALA A 32 4.60 -4.14 -6.96
N GLN A 33 3.59 -3.52 -6.34
CA GLN A 33 2.29 -3.34 -6.98
C GLN A 33 2.38 -2.50 -8.26
N LYS A 34 3.19 -1.43 -8.29
CA LYS A 34 3.36 -0.61 -9.50
C LYS A 34 3.93 -1.42 -10.66
N CYS A 35 4.97 -2.21 -10.41
CA CYS A 35 5.57 -3.07 -11.44
C CYS A 35 4.58 -4.11 -11.98
N MET A 36 3.74 -4.67 -11.11
CA MET A 36 2.74 -5.66 -11.51
C MET A 36 1.55 -5.07 -12.27
N VAL A 37 1.05 -3.90 -11.86
CA VAL A 37 -0.14 -3.26 -12.45
C VAL A 37 0.15 -2.61 -13.79
N ILE A 38 1.28 -1.89 -13.89
CA ILE A 38 1.54 -1.05 -15.05
C ILE A 38 1.69 -1.93 -16.30
N GLN A 39 0.92 -1.57 -17.32
CA GLN A 39 0.91 -2.15 -18.65
C GLN A 39 1.68 -1.21 -19.60
N ASP A 40 2.33 -1.78 -20.61
CA ASP A 40 2.94 -0.99 -21.69
C ASP A 40 1.86 -0.14 -22.37
N LYS A 41 2.16 1.14 -22.62
CA LYS A 41 1.20 2.07 -23.25
C LYS A 41 0.78 1.61 -24.66
N ASN A 42 1.65 0.89 -25.36
CA ASN A 42 1.37 0.30 -26.67
C ASN A 42 0.24 -0.76 -26.62
N LYS A 43 -0.05 -1.31 -25.44
CA LYS A 43 -1.13 -2.31 -25.26
C LYS A 43 -2.50 -1.66 -25.00
N TYR A 44 -2.60 -0.33 -25.11
CA TYR A 44 -3.83 0.44 -24.97
C TYR A 44 -4.66 -0.02 -23.76
N ARG A 45 -5.96 -0.24 -23.95
CA ARG A 45 -6.90 -0.63 -22.89
C ARG A 45 -6.97 -2.13 -22.62
N LYS A 46 -6.02 -2.93 -23.12
CA LYS A 46 -6.03 -4.38 -22.83
C LYS A 46 -5.73 -4.59 -21.34
N PRO A 47 -6.61 -5.27 -20.58
CA PRO A 47 -6.42 -5.45 -19.15
C PRO A 47 -5.22 -6.36 -18.85
N LYS A 48 -4.47 -6.03 -17.80
CA LYS A 48 -3.43 -6.89 -17.24
C LYS A 48 -4.00 -7.66 -16.06
N TYR A 49 -4.29 -8.94 -16.26
CA TYR A 49 -4.78 -9.81 -15.19
C TYR A 49 -3.65 -10.22 -14.27
N ARG A 50 -3.94 -10.27 -12.97
CA ARG A 50 -3.05 -10.81 -11.94
C ARG A 50 -3.84 -11.71 -11.01
N MET A 51 -3.18 -12.76 -10.54
CA MET A 51 -3.68 -13.58 -9.45
C MET A 51 -3.17 -13.02 -8.13
N ILE A 52 -4.09 -12.63 -7.25
CA ILE A 52 -3.79 -12.18 -5.89
C ILE A 52 -4.08 -13.38 -4.99
N VAL A 53 -3.06 -13.82 -4.27
CA VAL A 53 -3.18 -14.90 -3.28
C VAL A 53 -2.89 -14.30 -1.91
N HIS A 54 -3.85 -14.46 -1.00
CA HIS A 54 -3.70 -14.10 0.40
C HIS A 54 -3.79 -15.36 1.24
N VAL A 55 -2.71 -15.66 1.94
CA VAL A 55 -2.68 -16.72 2.94
C VAL A 55 -3.01 -16.06 4.28
N THR A 56 -4.11 -16.48 4.88
CA THR A 56 -4.47 -16.13 6.25
C THR A 56 -4.22 -17.35 7.15
N GLU A 57 -4.32 -17.18 8.47
CA GLU A 57 -4.08 -18.29 9.41
C GLU A 57 -5.04 -19.48 9.23
N ARG A 58 -6.21 -19.26 8.64
CA ARG A 58 -7.27 -20.28 8.51
C ARG A 58 -7.65 -20.61 7.08
N ASP A 59 -7.53 -19.64 6.17
CA ASP A 59 -7.98 -19.77 4.79
C ASP A 59 -6.97 -19.22 3.78
N ILE A 60 -7.05 -19.76 2.57
CA ILE A 60 -6.33 -19.26 1.39
C ILE A 60 -7.35 -18.60 0.46
N ILE A 61 -7.19 -17.29 0.24
CA ILE A 61 -8.07 -16.51 -0.62
C ILE A 61 -7.35 -16.23 -1.93
N CYS A 62 -7.93 -16.69 -3.04
CA CYS A 62 -7.43 -16.45 -4.40
C CYS A 62 -8.40 -15.53 -5.16
N GLN A 63 -7.87 -14.48 -5.78
CA GLN A 63 -8.66 -13.54 -6.58
C GLN A 63 -7.97 -13.27 -7.91
N ILE A 64 -8.76 -13.15 -8.97
CA ILE A 64 -8.29 -12.62 -10.25
C ILE A 64 -8.77 -11.18 -10.34
N ALA A 65 -7.82 -10.25 -10.44
CA ALA A 65 -8.11 -8.83 -10.54
C ALA A 65 -7.36 -8.22 -11.73
N TYR A 66 -7.93 -7.16 -12.30
CA TYR A 66 -7.24 -6.28 -13.22
C TYR A 66 -7.41 -4.83 -12.75
N SER A 67 -6.47 -3.97 -13.14
CA SER A 67 -6.63 -2.52 -13.07
C SER A 67 -6.53 -2.00 -14.49
N ILE A 68 -7.40 -1.06 -14.82
CA ILE A 68 -7.26 -0.20 -16.00
C ILE A 68 -6.14 0.81 -15.76
#